data_AF-A0A2E8BJK8-F1
#
_entry.id   AF-A0A2E8BJK8-F1
#
_cell.length_a   1.000
_cell.length_b   1.000
_cell.length_c   1.000
_cell.angle_alpha   90.00
_cell.angle_beta   90.00
_cell.angle_gamma   90.00
#
_symmetry.space_group_name_H-M   'P 1'
#
loop_
_entity.id
_entity.type
_entity.pdbx_description
1 polymer ?
#
loop_
_entity_poly.entity_id
_entity_poly.type
_entity_poly.pdbx_seq_one_letter_code
_entity_poly.pdbx_strand_id
1 'polypeptide(L)'
;MSGVGGSRFCPQLLLVVGLVMFASACRADATVSVHLDEGGTGMVEVQLELDDAAVEAVGGLDHQIRLEDLEDARWEVKGPHRSTNDGVTSVVASKAFGAPERLMSILDEIAGPGVFSEMDLMRRRSFARTTWSLQGRIDLSSGLEAFSDSGLKEALSGLPLGRTREELAALAGCVACDPADSFGFDLVVELPGEIVTNSDRVDGGSAVWAVALGDSTPTVIAVSGSVADRAPRLWLGASVTVAALLLLLCVSRLVRRLLGHNPLRYRVGHLPRPTRRRSQPTEIIEHKPSRPDENSARRLELVVLGGVGVIWDAGTDPEGLLVSFVREHGGIADPREVADRYRAASLGQVSAAEFWAAVGVAGDAGDLDAEYLSGVRLRPDVPAFLDQMARREMTVACLTNAVLPWTLALRKRLDLDGLIRHWVVSGEVGARKPGQAMFEALRRMSGVSFSNMLLIESEIATLEAARTMGMSTVLMSGTALVPEGFTHPTINSFSGLFHQKDDQSQG
;
A
#
# COMPACT_ATOMS: atom_id res chain seq x y z
N MET A 1 25.83 -45.50 -79.66
CA MET A 1 26.56 -44.24 -79.96
C MET A 1 25.64 -43.12 -79.51
N SER A 2 25.84 -42.65 -78.27
CA SER A 2 26.52 -41.37 -77.98
C SER A 2 25.48 -40.25 -78.05
N GLY A 3 24.87 -39.85 -76.93
CA GLY A 3 25.38 -38.77 -76.07
C GLY A 3 24.70 -37.45 -76.49
N VAL A 4 24.40 -36.44 -75.66
CA VAL A 4 24.69 -36.11 -74.27
C VAL A 4 23.61 -35.09 -73.88
N GLY A 5 22.95 -35.30 -72.74
CA GLY A 5 22.18 -34.26 -72.05
C GLY A 5 23.14 -33.29 -71.36
N GLY A 6 22.85 -31.99 -71.45
CA GLY A 6 23.72 -30.95 -70.91
C GLY A 6 23.04 -29.60 -70.84
N SER A 7 22.02 -29.46 -69.97
CA SER A 7 21.68 -28.18 -69.37
C SER A 7 22.07 -28.23 -67.90
N ARG A 8 23.18 -27.54 -67.60
CA ARG A 8 23.72 -27.33 -66.26
C ARG A 8 22.66 -26.63 -65.41
N PHE A 9 22.07 -27.33 -64.45
CA PHE A 9 21.47 -26.70 -63.29
C PHE A 9 22.32 -27.04 -62.06
N CYS A 10 22.76 -25.98 -61.40
CA CYS A 10 23.70 -25.95 -60.30
C CYS A 10 23.17 -26.74 -59.09
N PRO A 11 23.92 -27.69 -58.49
CA PRO A 11 23.47 -28.43 -57.32
C PRO A 11 23.58 -27.62 -56.01
N GLN A 12 24.03 -26.36 -56.06
CA GLN A 12 24.23 -25.52 -54.88
C GLN A 12 23.00 -24.69 -54.47
N LEU A 13 21.91 -24.69 -55.25
CA LEU A 13 20.69 -23.96 -54.87
C LEU A 13 19.70 -24.80 -54.03
N LEU A 14 19.85 -26.14 -54.03
CA LEU A 14 19.00 -27.04 -53.24
C LEU A 14 19.51 -27.24 -51.80
N LEU A 15 20.78 -26.91 -51.53
CA LEU A 15 21.36 -27.00 -50.18
C LEU A 15 21.05 -25.77 -49.32
N VAL A 16 20.66 -24.64 -49.91
CA VAL A 16 20.28 -23.42 -49.18
C VAL A 16 18.77 -23.39 -48.86
N VAL A 17 17.93 -23.98 -49.71
CA VAL A 17 16.48 -24.09 -49.42
C VAL A 17 16.16 -25.22 -48.42
N GLY A 18 17.03 -26.24 -48.33
CA GLY A 18 16.95 -27.26 -47.26
C GLY A 18 17.51 -26.82 -45.90
N LEU A 19 18.37 -25.79 -45.86
CA LEU A 19 18.95 -25.26 -44.61
C LEU A 19 18.09 -24.14 -43.99
N VAL A 20 17.23 -23.50 -44.77
CA VAL A 20 16.36 -22.40 -44.28
C VAL A 20 15.00 -22.91 -43.79
N MET A 21 14.60 -24.14 -44.12
CA MET A 21 13.34 -24.77 -43.64
C MET A 21 13.49 -25.58 -42.34
N PHE A 22 14.70 -25.69 -41.77
CA PHE A 22 14.96 -26.33 -40.46
C PHE A 22 15.48 -25.33 -39.41
N ALA A 23 15.35 -24.03 -39.66
CA ALA A 23 15.82 -22.97 -38.76
C ALA A 23 14.72 -22.41 -37.83
N SER A 24 13.70 -23.20 -37.48
CA SER A 24 12.90 -22.89 -36.28
C SER A 24 13.55 -23.58 -35.11
N ALA A 25 14.54 -22.91 -34.51
CA ALA A 25 15.03 -23.25 -33.19
C ALA A 25 13.84 -23.21 -32.22
N CYS A 26 13.67 -24.25 -31.40
CA CYS A 26 12.69 -24.29 -30.32
C CYS A 26 12.81 -23.02 -29.47
N ARG A 27 11.83 -22.11 -29.56
CA ARG A 27 11.82 -20.86 -28.79
C ARG A 27 10.77 -20.89 -27.68
N ALA A 28 11.19 -20.46 -26.49
CA ALA A 28 10.35 -20.29 -25.32
C ALA A 28 10.54 -18.89 -24.74
N ASP A 29 9.50 -18.06 -24.71
CA ASP A 29 9.56 -16.72 -24.15
C ASP A 29 8.66 -16.64 -22.91
N ALA A 30 9.24 -16.23 -21.78
CA ALA A 30 8.52 -15.96 -20.55
C ALA A 30 8.44 -14.45 -20.32
N THR A 31 7.23 -13.93 -20.16
CA THR A 31 6.98 -12.53 -19.82
C THR A 31 6.36 -12.45 -18.44
N VAL A 32 7.01 -11.74 -17.52
CA VAL A 32 6.46 -11.40 -16.21
C VAL A 32 5.97 -9.95 -16.28
N SER A 33 4.67 -9.76 -16.18
CA SER A 33 4.02 -8.46 -16.20
C SER A 33 3.59 -8.06 -14.80
N VAL A 34 4.01 -6.87 -14.35
CA VAL A 34 3.56 -6.26 -13.09
C VAL A 34 2.70 -5.06 -13.44
N HIS A 35 1.40 -5.18 -13.20
CA HIS A 35 0.44 -4.10 -13.38
C HIS A 35 0.07 -3.52 -12.02
N LEU A 36 0.20 -2.20 -11.87
CA LEU A 36 -0.19 -1.49 -10.64
C LEU A 36 -1.29 -0.49 -10.92
N ASP A 37 -2.37 -0.55 -10.13
CA ASP A 37 -3.45 0.43 -10.16
C ASP A 37 -3.09 1.69 -9.37
N GLU A 38 -3.78 2.80 -9.65
CA GLU A 38 -3.63 4.04 -8.87
C GLU A 38 -3.88 3.84 -7.35
N GLY A 39 -4.69 2.84 -6.99
CA GLY A 39 -5.05 2.51 -5.61
C GLY A 39 -3.88 1.98 -4.79
N GLY A 40 -2.92 1.29 -5.43
CA GLY A 40 -1.91 0.46 -4.79
C GLY A 40 -2.24 -1.04 -4.79
N THR A 41 -3.39 -1.42 -5.34
CA THR A 41 -3.68 -2.79 -5.78
C THR A 41 -2.97 -3.05 -7.09
N GLY A 42 -2.73 -4.32 -7.40
CA GLY A 42 -2.15 -4.68 -8.69
C GLY A 42 -2.27 -6.17 -8.97
N MET A 43 -1.67 -6.56 -10.08
CA MET A 43 -1.67 -7.93 -10.57
C MET A 43 -0.28 -8.27 -11.11
N VAL A 44 0.19 -9.47 -10.79
CA VAL A 44 1.34 -10.07 -11.46
C VAL A 44 0.79 -11.11 -12.41
N GLU A 45 1.26 -11.08 -13.65
CA GLU A 45 0.92 -12.04 -14.69
C GLU A 45 2.20 -12.65 -15.25
N VAL A 46 2.20 -13.96 -15.45
CA VAL A 46 3.28 -14.70 -16.08
C VAL A 46 2.69 -15.33 -17.34
N GLN A 47 3.20 -14.90 -18.49
CA GLN A 47 2.82 -15.43 -19.79
C GLN A 47 4.00 -16.22 -20.35
N LEU A 48 3.79 -17.51 -20.58
CA LEU A 48 4.74 -18.36 -21.28
C LEU A 48 4.25 -18.57 -22.71
N GLU A 49 5.10 -18.28 -23.68
CA GLU A 49 4.86 -18.47 -25.11
C GLU A 49 5.84 -19.49 -25.67
N LEU A 50 5.31 -20.48 -26.37
CA LEU A 50 6.06 -21.58 -26.97
C LEU A 50 5.73 -21.67 -28.45
N ASP A 51 6.74 -21.78 -29.29
CA ASP A 51 6.54 -22.10 -30.70
C ASP A 51 6.17 -23.58 -30.90
N ASP A 52 5.80 -23.93 -32.13
CA ASP A 52 5.38 -25.28 -32.47
C ASP A 52 6.47 -26.34 -32.26
N ALA A 53 7.72 -25.99 -32.53
CA ALA A 53 8.85 -26.90 -32.36
C ALA A 53 9.09 -27.18 -30.87
N ALA A 54 8.92 -26.17 -30.01
CA ALA A 54 9.03 -26.28 -28.56
C ALA A 54 7.91 -27.16 -27.98
N VAL A 55 6.67 -26.96 -28.42
CA VAL A 55 5.52 -27.78 -28.00
C VAL A 55 5.69 -29.24 -28.42
N GLU A 56 6.18 -29.49 -29.65
CA GLU A 56 6.46 -30.85 -30.13
C GLU A 56 7.64 -31.50 -29.38
N ALA A 57 8.70 -30.75 -29.09
CA ALA A 57 9.87 -31.23 -28.37
C ALA A 57 9.55 -31.72 -26.95
N VAL A 58 8.58 -31.10 -26.28
CA VAL A 58 8.10 -31.57 -24.98
C VAL A 58 7.04 -32.66 -25.11
N GLY A 59 6.49 -32.94 -26.31
CA GLY A 59 5.49 -33.99 -26.53
C GLY A 59 4.05 -33.55 -26.23
N GLY A 60 3.77 -32.25 -26.38
CA GLY A 60 2.46 -31.63 -26.11
C GLY A 60 2.25 -31.20 -24.65
N LEU A 61 1.40 -30.20 -24.44
CA LEU A 61 1.20 -29.56 -23.12
C LEU A 61 -0.01 -30.11 -22.35
N ASP A 62 -1.03 -30.63 -23.04
CA ASP A 62 -2.37 -30.91 -22.48
C ASP A 62 -2.40 -31.95 -21.34
N HIS A 63 -1.31 -32.69 -21.12
CA HIS A 63 -1.18 -33.70 -20.06
C HIS A 63 0.17 -33.72 -19.31
N GLN A 64 1.07 -32.77 -19.61
CA GLN A 64 2.41 -32.75 -19.01
C GLN A 64 2.60 -31.67 -17.95
N ILE A 65 1.84 -30.57 -18.06
CA ILE A 65 1.93 -29.48 -17.09
C ILE A 65 1.01 -29.80 -15.91
N ARG A 66 1.59 -29.91 -14.72
CA ARG A 66 0.84 -29.90 -13.47
C ARG A 66 0.67 -28.45 -13.06
N LEU A 67 -0.59 -28.03 -12.91
CA LEU A 67 -0.96 -26.66 -12.57
C LEU A 67 -1.67 -26.58 -11.20
N GLU A 68 -1.90 -27.74 -10.57
CA GLU A 68 -2.62 -27.86 -9.28
C GLU A 68 -1.90 -27.11 -8.16
N ASP A 69 -0.57 -27.10 -8.17
CA ASP A 69 0.27 -26.37 -7.22
C ASP A 69 0.14 -24.85 -7.38
N LEU A 70 0.02 -24.35 -8.62
CA LEU A 70 -0.25 -22.95 -8.90
C LEU A 70 -1.64 -22.54 -8.38
N GLU A 71 -2.65 -23.39 -8.58
CA GLU A 71 -4.00 -23.16 -8.07
C GLU A 71 -4.04 -23.17 -6.53
N ASP A 72 -3.35 -24.11 -5.88
CA ASP A 72 -3.19 -24.18 -4.42
C ASP A 72 -2.47 -22.93 -3.86
N ALA A 73 -1.49 -22.41 -4.61
CA ALA A 73 -0.82 -21.14 -4.32
C ALA A 73 -1.68 -19.90 -4.68
N ARG A 74 -2.92 -20.10 -5.15
CA ARG A 74 -3.90 -19.07 -5.54
C ARG A 74 -3.53 -18.25 -6.76
N TRP A 75 -2.87 -18.87 -7.73
CA TRP A 75 -2.75 -18.36 -9.09
C TRP A 75 -3.97 -18.76 -9.91
N GLU A 76 -4.47 -17.85 -10.74
CA GLU A 76 -5.47 -18.13 -11.76
C GLU A 76 -4.74 -18.45 -13.06
N VAL A 77 -4.90 -19.68 -13.57
CA VAL A 77 -4.22 -20.15 -14.79
C VAL A 77 -5.20 -20.24 -15.96
N LYS A 78 -4.77 -19.80 -17.14
CA LYS A 78 -5.49 -19.86 -18.41
C LYS A 78 -4.61 -20.50 -19.48
N GLY A 79 -5.21 -21.38 -20.28
CA GLY A 79 -4.51 -22.12 -21.33
C GLY A 79 -4.20 -23.57 -20.94
N PRO A 80 -3.41 -24.30 -21.74
CA PRO A 80 -2.72 -23.83 -22.94
C PRO A 80 -3.68 -23.40 -24.05
N HIS A 81 -3.41 -22.27 -24.69
CA HIS A 81 -4.16 -21.79 -25.85
C HIS A 81 -3.23 -21.61 -27.03
N ARG A 82 -3.55 -22.25 -28.16
CA ARG A 82 -2.81 -22.06 -29.41
C ARG A 82 -3.48 -20.97 -30.23
N SER A 83 -2.75 -19.90 -30.49
CA SER A 83 -3.22 -18.82 -31.35
C SER A 83 -3.27 -19.27 -32.80
N THR A 84 -4.38 -18.98 -33.47
CA THR A 84 -4.64 -19.36 -34.87
C THR A 84 -3.88 -18.50 -35.88
N ASN A 85 -3.28 -17.38 -35.45
CA ASN A 85 -2.73 -16.37 -36.34
C ASN A 85 -1.20 -16.49 -36.50
N ASP A 86 -0.49 -16.80 -35.41
CA ASP A 86 0.97 -16.85 -35.30
C ASP A 86 1.48 -18.27 -34.96
N GLY A 87 0.59 -19.21 -34.62
CA GLY A 87 0.94 -20.58 -34.28
C GLY A 87 1.58 -20.75 -32.89
N VAL A 88 1.67 -19.67 -32.12
CA VAL A 88 2.27 -19.69 -30.78
C VAL A 88 1.27 -20.29 -29.80
N THR A 89 1.76 -21.14 -28.90
CA THR A 89 0.98 -21.69 -27.80
C THR A 89 1.32 -20.94 -26.52
N SER A 90 0.32 -20.37 -25.85
CA SER A 90 0.50 -19.59 -24.63
C SER A 90 -0.18 -20.22 -23.42
N VAL A 91 0.47 -20.06 -22.26
CA VAL A 91 -0.07 -20.34 -20.93
C VAL A 91 0.09 -19.09 -20.09
N VAL A 92 -0.98 -18.65 -19.43
CA VAL A 92 -0.99 -17.43 -18.63
C VAL A 92 -1.38 -17.77 -17.20
N ALA A 93 -0.55 -17.38 -16.23
CA ALA A 93 -0.86 -17.48 -14.81
C ALA A 93 -0.90 -16.07 -14.21
N SER A 94 -1.93 -15.75 -13.43
CA SER A 94 -2.10 -14.41 -12.86
C SER A 94 -2.43 -14.46 -11.37
N LYS A 95 -1.93 -13.48 -10.62
CA LYS A 95 -2.18 -13.36 -9.17
C LYS A 95 -2.29 -11.90 -8.76
N ALA A 96 -3.40 -11.56 -8.13
CA ALA A 96 -3.66 -10.22 -7.63
C ALA A 96 -2.99 -9.98 -6.27
N PHE A 97 -2.56 -8.74 -6.03
CA PHE A 97 -2.10 -8.29 -4.72
C PHE A 97 -2.85 -7.03 -4.25
N GLY A 98 -3.21 -7.03 -2.97
CA GLY A 98 -3.95 -5.94 -2.35
C GLY A 98 -3.07 -4.79 -1.84
N ALA A 99 -1.75 -5.01 -1.74
CA ALA A 99 -0.82 -4.03 -1.20
C ALA A 99 0.59 -4.19 -1.81
N PRO A 100 1.35 -3.10 -2.02
CA PRO A 100 2.67 -3.13 -2.65
C PRO A 100 3.68 -4.09 -2.02
N GLU A 101 3.61 -4.28 -0.70
CA GLU A 101 4.56 -5.10 0.07
C GLU A 101 4.44 -6.59 -0.26
N ARG A 102 3.32 -7.01 -0.87
CA ARG A 102 3.09 -8.39 -1.32
C ARG A 102 3.79 -8.72 -2.63
N LEU A 103 4.22 -7.73 -3.41
CA LEU A 103 4.83 -7.94 -4.73
C LEU A 103 6.03 -8.89 -4.62
N MET A 104 6.89 -8.68 -3.61
CA MET A 104 8.08 -9.51 -3.38
C MET A 104 7.77 -10.98 -3.18
N SER A 105 6.84 -11.27 -2.27
CA SER A 105 6.45 -12.65 -2.01
C SER A 105 5.89 -13.34 -3.25
N ILE A 106 5.23 -12.60 -4.15
CA ILE A 106 4.68 -13.15 -5.39
C ILE A 106 5.79 -13.39 -6.42
N LEU A 107 6.76 -12.49 -6.55
CA LEU A 107 7.89 -12.67 -7.46
C LEU A 107 8.79 -13.86 -7.03
N ASP A 108 8.98 -14.05 -5.73
CA ASP A 108 9.71 -15.20 -5.19
C ASP A 108 9.00 -16.54 -5.47
N GLU A 109 7.66 -16.55 -5.57
CA GLU A 109 6.91 -17.74 -5.98
C GLU A 109 7.17 -18.13 -7.45
N ILE A 110 7.56 -17.19 -8.32
CA ILE A 110 7.76 -17.43 -9.76
C ILE A 110 9.11 -18.06 -10.06
N ALA A 111 10.18 -17.47 -9.52
CA ALA A 111 11.56 -17.83 -9.88
C ALA A 111 12.41 -18.30 -8.69
N GLY A 112 11.80 -18.41 -7.51
CA GLY A 112 12.50 -18.74 -6.27
C GLY A 112 13.29 -17.56 -5.69
N PRO A 113 13.79 -17.71 -4.45
CA PRO A 113 14.55 -16.65 -3.79
C PRO A 113 15.88 -16.40 -4.50
N GLY A 114 16.21 -15.13 -4.71
CA GLY A 114 17.53 -14.70 -5.22
C GLY A 114 17.53 -14.25 -6.68
N VAL A 115 16.56 -14.69 -7.51
CA VAL A 115 16.40 -14.16 -8.88
C VAL A 115 15.95 -12.72 -8.84
N PHE A 116 14.88 -12.43 -8.10
CA PHE A 116 14.45 -11.08 -7.80
C PHE A 116 15.04 -10.65 -6.48
N SER A 117 15.86 -9.60 -6.47
CA SER A 117 16.53 -9.11 -5.26
C SER A 117 16.43 -7.60 -5.11
N GLU A 118 16.40 -7.13 -3.87
CA GLU A 118 16.30 -5.69 -3.54
C GLU A 118 15.10 -4.99 -4.19
N MET A 119 14.07 -5.77 -4.51
CA MET A 119 12.89 -5.30 -5.21
C MET A 119 11.97 -4.58 -4.19
N ASP A 120 11.67 -3.33 -4.47
CA ASP A 120 10.93 -2.43 -3.58
C ASP A 120 9.96 -1.57 -4.39
N LEU A 121 8.68 -1.66 -4.03
CA LEU A 121 7.60 -0.88 -4.62
C LEU A 121 7.13 0.18 -3.62
N MET A 122 7.57 1.41 -3.81
CA MET A 122 7.26 2.52 -2.92
C MET A 122 6.16 3.43 -3.47
N ARG A 123 5.36 3.98 -2.55
CA ARG A 123 4.42 5.07 -2.81
C ARG A 123 4.88 6.37 -2.16
N ARG A 124 4.98 7.44 -2.94
CA ARG A 124 5.20 8.81 -2.44
C ARG A 124 4.02 9.70 -2.79
N ARG A 125 3.47 10.40 -1.79
CA ARG A 125 2.41 11.41 -2.00
C ARG A 125 2.98 12.80 -1.77
N SER A 126 2.73 13.68 -2.73
CA SER A 126 3.06 15.10 -2.66
C SER A 126 1.83 15.93 -3.02
N PHE A 127 1.90 17.25 -2.88
CA PHE A 127 0.75 18.10 -3.18
C PHE A 127 0.27 17.89 -4.63
N ALA A 128 -0.97 17.41 -4.79
CA ALA A 128 -1.60 17.13 -6.08
C ALA A 128 -0.87 16.11 -6.99
N ARG A 129 -0.03 15.24 -6.43
CA ARG A 129 0.70 14.22 -7.19
C ARG A 129 1.02 13.02 -6.32
N THR A 130 0.64 11.84 -6.82
CA THR A 130 1.06 10.54 -6.29
C THR A 130 2.08 9.92 -7.24
N THR A 131 3.21 9.49 -6.71
CA THR A 131 4.29 8.83 -7.46
C THR A 131 4.50 7.43 -6.92
N TRP A 132 4.52 6.46 -7.81
CA TRP A 132 4.91 5.08 -7.57
C TRP A 132 6.33 4.88 -8.08
N SER A 133 7.15 4.14 -7.37
CA SER A 133 8.50 3.78 -7.82
C SER A 133 8.77 2.32 -7.51
N LEU A 134 9.09 1.55 -8.54
CA LEU A 134 9.61 0.19 -8.44
C LEU A 134 11.10 0.23 -8.74
N GLN A 135 11.89 -0.32 -7.84
CA GLN A 135 13.34 -0.47 -7.99
C GLN A 135 13.75 -1.88 -7.58
N GLY A 136 14.82 -2.41 -8.15
CA GLY A 136 15.38 -3.69 -7.74
C GLY A 136 16.33 -4.29 -8.75
N ARG A 137 16.61 -5.58 -8.61
CA ARG A 137 17.60 -6.31 -9.41
C ARG A 137 17.07 -7.67 -9.82
N ILE A 138 17.36 -8.06 -11.05
CA ILE A 138 17.09 -9.39 -11.59
C ILE A 138 18.43 -10.07 -11.87
N ASP A 139 18.70 -11.19 -11.20
CA ASP A 139 19.90 -11.99 -11.36
C ASP A 139 19.54 -13.37 -11.95
N LEU A 140 19.86 -13.57 -13.23
CA LEU A 140 19.74 -14.84 -13.93
C LEU A 140 21.12 -15.43 -14.28
N SER A 141 22.18 -15.03 -13.56
CA SER A 141 23.55 -15.46 -13.84
C SER A 141 23.78 -16.97 -13.70
N SER A 142 22.94 -17.66 -12.92
CA SER A 142 22.92 -19.12 -12.82
C SER A 142 22.39 -19.82 -14.09
N GLY A 143 21.83 -19.06 -15.05
CA GLY A 143 21.30 -19.59 -16.30
C GLY A 143 20.24 -20.66 -16.08
N LEU A 144 20.37 -21.79 -16.78
CA LEU A 144 19.43 -22.92 -16.65
C LEU A 144 19.39 -23.53 -15.23
N GLU A 145 20.43 -23.31 -14.41
CA GLU A 145 20.44 -23.75 -13.02
C GLU A 145 19.43 -23.00 -12.14
N ALA A 146 18.91 -21.84 -12.59
CA ALA A 146 17.87 -21.09 -11.90
C ALA A 146 16.52 -21.85 -11.85
N PHE A 147 16.28 -22.75 -12.81
CA PHE A 147 15.01 -23.48 -12.94
C PHE A 147 14.96 -24.78 -12.13
N SER A 148 15.95 -25.02 -11.26
CA SER A 148 16.06 -26.30 -10.54
C SER A 148 16.71 -26.14 -9.18
N ASP A 149 16.07 -26.67 -8.15
CA ASP A 149 16.60 -26.73 -6.79
C ASP A 149 17.39 -28.03 -6.53
N SER A 150 18.01 -28.16 -5.36
CA SER A 150 18.81 -29.34 -5.02
C SER A 150 18.02 -30.66 -5.01
N GLY A 151 16.76 -30.63 -4.58
CA GLY A 151 15.88 -31.79 -4.55
C GLY A 151 15.40 -32.17 -5.94
N LEU A 152 15.03 -31.18 -6.77
CA LEU A 152 14.66 -31.42 -8.16
C LEU A 152 15.85 -31.92 -8.99
N LYS A 153 17.05 -31.37 -8.81
CA LYS A 153 18.28 -31.87 -9.44
C LYS A 153 18.55 -33.32 -9.07
N GLU A 154 18.38 -33.69 -7.80
CA GLU A 154 18.55 -35.09 -7.38
C GLU A 154 17.56 -36.01 -8.12
N ALA A 155 16.30 -35.60 -8.26
CA ALA A 155 15.31 -36.34 -9.04
C ALA A 155 15.64 -36.38 -10.55
N LEU A 156 16.32 -35.36 -11.07
CA LEU A 156 16.74 -35.22 -12.47
C LEU A 156 18.18 -35.68 -12.73
N SER A 157 18.70 -36.61 -11.91
CA SER A 157 20.05 -37.19 -12.08
C SER A 157 21.20 -36.17 -12.06
N GLY A 158 21.04 -35.11 -11.28
CA GLY A 158 22.01 -34.02 -11.13
C GLY A 158 21.97 -32.96 -12.24
N LEU A 159 21.01 -33.04 -13.16
CA LEU A 159 20.85 -32.09 -14.26
C LEU A 159 19.74 -31.09 -13.95
N PRO A 160 19.89 -29.79 -14.29
CA PRO A 160 18.88 -28.78 -13.97
C PRO A 160 17.52 -29.06 -14.63
N LEU A 161 17.52 -29.53 -15.88
CA LEU A 161 16.31 -29.83 -16.65
C LEU A 161 16.19 -31.31 -17.03
N GLY A 162 16.94 -32.20 -16.37
CA GLY A 162 16.95 -33.64 -16.67
C GLY A 162 17.51 -34.02 -18.04
N ARG A 163 18.12 -33.06 -18.75
CA ARG A 163 18.77 -33.22 -20.05
C ARG A 163 20.15 -32.60 -20.03
N THR A 164 21.06 -33.15 -20.82
CA THR A 164 22.41 -32.57 -20.93
C THR A 164 22.38 -31.30 -21.79
N ARG A 165 23.45 -30.50 -21.69
CA ARG A 165 23.58 -29.28 -22.52
C ARG A 165 23.59 -29.60 -24.01
N GLU A 166 24.16 -30.74 -24.41
CA GLU A 166 24.20 -31.21 -25.79
C GLU A 166 22.82 -31.62 -26.29
N GLU A 167 22.02 -32.28 -25.45
CA GLU A 167 20.63 -32.65 -25.77
C GLU A 167 19.75 -31.40 -25.91
N LEU A 168 19.92 -30.41 -25.02
CA LEU A 168 19.21 -29.14 -25.11
C LEU A 168 19.63 -28.32 -26.33
N ALA A 169 20.92 -28.30 -26.68
CA ALA A 169 21.40 -27.64 -27.91
C ALA A 169 20.84 -28.31 -29.17
N ALA A 170 20.73 -29.64 -29.16
CA ALA A 170 20.10 -30.38 -30.26
C ALA A 170 18.60 -30.07 -30.40
N LEU A 171 17.87 -29.95 -29.28
CA LEU A 171 16.45 -29.54 -29.28
C LEU A 171 16.26 -28.09 -29.74
N ALA A 172 17.18 -27.20 -29.34
CA ALA A 172 17.24 -25.82 -29.83
C ALA A 172 17.65 -25.71 -31.31
N GLY A 173 17.95 -26.83 -31.98
CA GLY A 173 18.31 -26.83 -33.40
C GLY A 173 19.61 -26.08 -33.71
N CYS A 174 20.49 -25.89 -32.73
CA CYS A 174 21.72 -25.10 -32.88
C CYS A 174 22.98 -25.92 -32.54
N VAL A 175 24.05 -25.67 -33.30
CA VAL A 175 25.35 -26.34 -33.16
C VAL A 175 26.33 -25.36 -32.53
N ALA A 176 26.83 -25.67 -31.34
CA ALA A 176 27.75 -24.82 -30.56
C ALA A 176 27.17 -23.47 -30.10
N CYS A 177 25.88 -23.45 -29.77
CA CYS A 177 25.18 -22.35 -29.09
C CYS A 177 25.11 -22.57 -27.57
N ASP A 178 24.72 -21.54 -26.81
CA ASP A 178 24.19 -21.75 -25.48
C ASP A 178 22.68 -22.05 -25.60
N PRO A 179 22.18 -23.20 -25.09
CA PRO A 179 20.74 -23.46 -25.07
C PRO A 179 19.95 -22.38 -24.31
N ALA A 180 20.59 -21.63 -23.41
CA ALA A 180 19.98 -20.47 -22.75
C ALA A 180 19.50 -19.39 -23.74
N ASP A 181 20.12 -19.26 -24.91
CA ASP A 181 19.76 -18.27 -25.94
C ASP A 181 18.37 -18.53 -26.56
N SER A 182 17.83 -19.73 -26.38
CA SER A 182 16.49 -20.11 -26.86
C SER A 182 15.36 -19.74 -25.87
N PHE A 183 15.74 -19.25 -24.68
CA PHE A 183 14.81 -18.82 -23.64
C PHE A 183 14.83 -17.30 -23.51
N GLY A 184 13.74 -16.66 -23.89
CA GLY A 184 13.51 -15.24 -23.63
C GLY A 184 12.92 -15.02 -22.25
N PHE A 185 13.40 -14.00 -21.53
CA PHE A 185 12.77 -13.51 -20.31
C PHE A 185 12.59 -12.01 -20.39
N ASP A 186 11.34 -11.56 -20.33
CA ASP A 186 10.97 -10.15 -20.28
C ASP A 186 10.28 -9.82 -18.96
N LEU A 187 10.75 -8.77 -18.27
CA LEU A 187 9.96 -8.12 -17.22
C LEU A 187 9.25 -6.90 -17.84
N VAL A 188 7.93 -6.87 -17.75
CA VAL A 188 7.09 -5.72 -18.14
C VAL A 188 6.53 -5.09 -16.87
N VAL A 189 6.68 -3.78 -16.71
CA VAL A 189 6.10 -3.05 -15.57
C VAL A 189 5.25 -1.91 -16.08
N GLU A 190 3.98 -1.95 -15.69
CA GLU A 190 3.00 -0.89 -15.95
C GLU A 190 2.67 -0.17 -14.63
N LEU A 191 3.05 1.10 -14.56
CA LEU A 191 2.75 1.96 -13.43
C LEU A 191 1.74 3.03 -13.80
N PRO A 192 0.92 3.52 -12.85
CA PRO A 192 -0.04 4.57 -13.12
C PRO A 192 0.61 5.88 -13.58
N GLY A 193 0.04 6.45 -14.64
CA GLY A 193 0.37 7.79 -15.12
C GLY A 193 1.57 7.82 -16.05
N GLU A 194 2.26 8.96 -16.08
CA GLU A 194 3.45 9.11 -16.95
C GLU A 194 4.65 8.44 -16.29
N ILE A 195 5.30 7.53 -17.03
CA ILE A 195 6.42 6.73 -16.54
C ILE A 195 7.78 7.34 -16.88
N VAL A 196 8.72 7.21 -15.95
CA VAL A 196 10.14 7.49 -16.11
C VAL A 196 10.89 6.22 -15.73
N THR A 197 11.66 5.66 -16.65
CA THR A 197 12.31 4.36 -16.51
C THR A 197 13.78 4.40 -16.93
N ASN A 198 14.58 3.47 -16.41
CA ASN A 198 15.93 3.18 -16.89
C ASN A 198 15.95 2.14 -18.02
N SER A 199 14.81 1.58 -18.42
CA SER A 199 14.73 0.67 -19.57
C SER A 199 14.90 1.42 -20.89
N ASP A 200 15.62 0.80 -21.82
CA ASP A 200 15.76 1.24 -23.22
C ASP A 200 14.49 0.97 -24.06
N ARG A 201 13.56 0.13 -23.57
CA ARG A 201 12.32 -0.23 -24.26
C ARG A 201 11.09 0.17 -23.43
N VAL A 202 10.26 1.01 -24.04
CA VAL A 202 8.94 1.41 -23.51
C VAL A 202 7.89 1.11 -24.59
N ASP A 203 6.89 0.32 -24.24
CA ASP A 203 5.79 -0.05 -25.14
C ASP A 203 4.45 0.19 -24.47
N GLY A 204 3.53 0.88 -25.14
CA GLY A 204 2.18 1.15 -24.62
C GLY A 204 2.10 1.94 -23.31
N GLY A 205 3.19 2.52 -22.79
CA GLY A 205 3.25 3.12 -21.45
C GLY A 205 3.81 2.20 -20.36
N SER A 206 4.27 1.01 -20.74
CA SER A 206 4.92 0.03 -19.88
C SER A 206 6.42 0.00 -20.15
N ALA A 207 7.22 -0.12 -19.09
CA ALA A 207 8.67 -0.30 -19.20
C ALA A 207 8.99 -1.79 -19.35
N VAL A 208 9.90 -2.14 -20.26
CA VAL A 208 10.21 -3.54 -20.56
C VAL A 208 11.71 -3.82 -20.45
N TRP A 209 12.11 -4.78 -19.61
CA TRP A 209 13.51 -5.24 -19.51
C TRP A 209 13.62 -6.64 -20.08
N ALA A 210 14.41 -6.78 -21.15
CA ALA A 210 14.84 -8.08 -21.63
C ALA A 210 16.05 -8.54 -20.82
N VAL A 211 15.91 -9.66 -20.11
CA VAL A 211 16.97 -10.22 -19.26
C VAL A 211 17.47 -11.50 -19.90
N ALA A 212 18.75 -11.54 -20.23
CA ALA A 212 19.38 -12.73 -20.79
C ALA A 212 19.68 -13.75 -19.68
N LEU A 213 19.28 -15.01 -19.88
CA LEU A 213 19.67 -16.10 -19.00
C LEU A 213 21.18 -16.34 -19.08
N GLY A 214 21.82 -16.50 -17.93
CA GLY A 214 23.26 -16.77 -17.84
C GLY A 214 24.14 -15.52 -17.94
N ASP A 215 23.54 -14.32 -18.05
CA ASP A 215 24.31 -13.08 -17.96
C ASP A 215 24.89 -12.92 -16.55
N SER A 216 26.22 -12.79 -16.48
CA SER A 216 26.95 -12.58 -15.24
C SER A 216 26.63 -11.24 -14.55
N THR A 217 25.97 -10.31 -15.25
CA THR A 217 25.60 -9.01 -14.73
C THR A 217 24.11 -8.94 -14.39
N PRO A 218 23.73 -8.70 -13.12
CA PRO A 218 22.33 -8.56 -12.77
C PRO A 218 21.73 -7.30 -13.41
N THR A 219 20.53 -7.44 -13.96
CA THR A 219 19.80 -6.33 -14.57
C THR A 219 19.18 -5.46 -13.49
N VAL A 220 19.54 -4.17 -13.47
CA VAL A 220 18.96 -3.20 -12.53
C VAL A 220 17.67 -2.66 -13.12
N ILE A 221 16.60 -2.70 -12.33
CA ILE A 221 15.32 -2.11 -12.71
C ILE A 221 15.06 -0.86 -11.89
N ALA A 222 14.61 0.19 -12.56
CA ALA A 222 14.16 1.41 -11.91
C ALA A 222 13.10 2.07 -12.80
N VAL A 223 11.86 2.09 -12.33
CA VAL A 223 10.75 2.75 -12.99
C VAL A 223 9.90 3.49 -11.98
N SER A 224 9.43 4.66 -12.38
CA SER A 224 8.52 5.47 -11.59
C SER A 224 7.37 5.98 -12.43
N GLY A 225 6.15 5.92 -11.90
CA GLY A 225 4.93 6.41 -12.53
C GLY A 225 4.33 7.53 -11.68
N SER A 226 3.87 8.61 -12.30
CA SER A 226 3.24 9.72 -11.56
C SER A 226 1.86 10.09 -12.06
N VAL A 227 0.92 10.19 -11.11
CA VAL A 227 -0.47 10.57 -11.36
C VAL A 227 -0.75 11.90 -10.69
N ALA A 228 -1.42 12.79 -11.42
CA ALA A 228 -1.86 14.08 -10.92
C ALA A 228 -3.20 13.96 -10.17
N ASP A 229 -3.20 14.22 -8.86
CA ASP A 229 -4.44 14.23 -8.07
C ASP A 229 -5.27 15.48 -8.38
N ARG A 230 -6.50 15.30 -8.86
CA ARG A 230 -7.39 16.41 -9.26
C ARG A 230 -7.96 17.16 -8.05
N ALA A 231 -8.27 16.46 -6.95
CA ALA A 231 -8.93 17.06 -5.79
C ALA A 231 -8.11 18.17 -5.10
N PRO A 232 -6.81 18.00 -4.78
CA PRO A 232 -6.02 19.07 -4.16
C PRO A 232 -5.86 20.30 -5.06
N ARG A 233 -5.83 20.14 -6.39
CA ARG A 233 -5.78 21.26 -7.34
C ARG A 233 -7.06 22.09 -7.33
N LEU A 234 -8.21 21.42 -7.28
CA LEU A 234 -9.51 22.08 -7.18
C LEU A 234 -9.64 22.86 -5.86
N TRP A 235 -9.21 22.27 -4.73
CA TRP A 235 -9.21 22.94 -3.44
C TRP A 235 -8.25 24.13 -3.36
N LEU A 236 -7.08 24.06 -4.01
CA LEU A 236 -6.18 25.21 -4.15
C LEU A 236 -6.85 26.34 -4.94
N GLY A 237 -7.48 26.03 -6.07
CA GLY A 237 -8.22 27.00 -6.87
C GLY A 237 -9.36 27.67 -6.08
N ALA A 238 -10.15 26.87 -5.37
CA ALA A 238 -11.22 27.36 -4.50
C ALA A 238 -10.67 28.25 -3.37
N SER A 239 -9.58 27.83 -2.71
CA SER A 239 -8.94 28.59 -1.63
C SER A 239 -8.40 29.93 -2.10
N VAL A 240 -7.77 29.97 -3.28
CA VAL A 240 -7.29 31.22 -3.90
C VAL A 240 -8.45 32.16 -4.23
N THR A 241 -9.56 31.62 -4.73
CA THR A 241 -10.75 32.41 -5.05
C THR A 241 -11.39 33.00 -3.79
N VAL A 242 -11.52 32.20 -2.72
CA VAL A 242 -12.04 32.66 -1.41
C VAL A 242 -11.12 33.71 -0.80
N ALA A 243 -9.79 33.51 -0.86
CA ALA A 243 -8.82 34.49 -0.36
C ALA A 243 -8.91 35.82 -1.13
N ALA A 244 -9.05 35.77 -2.47
CA ALA A 244 -9.24 36.95 -3.30
C ALA A 244 -10.55 37.70 -2.96
N LEU A 245 -11.65 36.97 -2.75
CA LEU A 245 -12.93 37.55 -2.32
C LEU A 245 -12.84 38.19 -0.93
N LEU A 246 -12.16 37.55 0.02
CA LEU A 246 -11.91 38.11 1.35
C LEU A 246 -11.05 39.37 1.28
N LEU A 247 -10.02 39.38 0.44
CA LEU A 247 -9.17 40.54 0.24
C LEU A 247 -9.95 41.71 -0.37
N LEU A 248 -10.77 41.46 -1.39
CA LEU A 248 -11.70 42.44 -1.96
C LEU A 248 -12.67 42.99 -0.92
N LEU A 249 -13.21 42.12 -0.05
CA LEU A 249 -14.12 42.52 1.01
C LEU A 249 -13.43 43.38 2.07
N CYS A 250 -12.20 43.03 2.48
CA CYS A 250 -11.36 43.81 3.38
C CYS A 250 -11.02 45.20 2.78
N VAL A 251 -10.59 45.25 1.52
CA VAL A 251 -10.33 46.50 0.80
C VAL A 251 -11.61 47.34 0.73
N SER A 252 -12.76 46.74 0.38
CA SER A 252 -14.03 47.46 0.31
C SER A 252 -14.45 48.05 1.66
N ARG A 253 -14.22 47.34 2.77
CA ARG A 253 -14.50 47.83 4.13
C ARG A 253 -13.56 48.95 4.53
N LEU A 254 -12.27 48.84 4.17
CA LEU A 254 -11.28 49.87 4.42
C LEU A 254 -11.61 51.16 3.65
N VAL A 255 -11.94 51.03 2.36
CA VAL A 255 -12.38 52.13 1.49
C VAL A 255 -13.65 52.79 2.05
N ARG A 256 -14.68 52.04 2.46
CA ARG A 256 -15.88 52.59 3.10
C ARG A 256 -15.58 53.35 4.39
N ARG A 257 -14.63 52.88 5.20
CA ARG A 257 -14.19 53.58 6.43
C ARG A 257 -13.45 54.88 6.11
N LEU A 258 -12.61 54.90 5.08
CA LEU A 258 -11.83 56.07 4.69
C LEU A 258 -12.67 57.14 3.96
N LEU A 259 -13.68 56.73 3.18
CA LEU A 259 -14.57 57.64 2.42
C LEU A 259 -15.75 58.21 3.24
N GLY A 260 -15.83 57.94 4.54
CA GLY A 260 -16.73 58.66 5.46
C GLY A 260 -18.23 58.60 5.12
N HIS A 261 -18.70 57.62 4.36
CA HIS A 261 -20.11 57.51 3.99
C HIS A 261 -20.91 56.81 5.09
N ASN A 262 -21.51 57.62 5.98
CA ASN A 262 -22.64 57.24 6.82
C ASN A 262 -23.95 57.63 6.11
N PRO A 263 -24.60 56.74 5.33
CA PRO A 263 -26.02 56.93 5.04
C PRO A 263 -26.80 56.51 6.29
N LEU A 264 -27.85 57.26 6.64
CA LEU A 264 -28.75 57.05 7.79
C LEU A 264 -28.34 57.79 9.09
N ARG A 265 -28.32 59.12 9.00
CA ARG A 265 -28.82 59.97 10.10
C ARG A 265 -30.36 59.93 10.07
N TYR A 266 -30.97 59.13 10.93
CA TYR A 266 -32.36 59.34 11.34
C TYR A 266 -32.37 59.73 12.82
N ARG A 267 -32.95 60.90 13.11
CA ARG A 267 -33.21 61.36 14.48
C ARG A 267 -34.18 60.39 15.16
N VAL A 268 -33.81 59.90 16.34
CA VAL A 268 -34.78 59.34 17.29
C VAL A 268 -34.61 60.09 18.61
N GLY A 269 -35.72 60.64 19.08
CA GLY A 269 -35.82 61.49 20.26
C GLY A 269 -35.52 60.77 21.57
N HIS A 270 -35.16 61.58 22.56
CA HIS A 270 -34.87 61.19 23.93
C HIS A 270 -36.05 60.48 24.61
N LEU A 271 -35.77 59.32 25.22
CA LEU A 271 -36.55 58.74 26.31
C LEU A 271 -35.60 58.35 27.45
N PRO A 272 -36.06 58.37 28.72
CA PRO A 272 -35.17 58.30 29.88
C PRO A 272 -34.59 56.91 30.13
N ARG A 273 -33.35 56.94 30.62
CA ARG A 273 -32.47 55.82 30.97
C ARG A 273 -33.08 54.92 32.06
N PRO A 274 -33.16 53.59 31.87
CA PRO A 274 -33.18 52.68 33.00
C PRO A 274 -31.73 52.39 33.44
N THR A 275 -31.49 52.58 34.73
CA THR A 275 -30.26 52.20 35.43
C THR A 275 -30.12 50.68 35.45
N ARG A 276 -29.34 50.12 34.52
CA ARG A 276 -28.93 48.71 34.56
C ARG A 276 -27.53 48.59 35.13
N ARG A 277 -27.43 47.89 36.27
CA ARG A 277 -26.19 47.49 36.94
C ARG A 277 -25.15 47.00 35.93
N ARG A 278 -23.95 47.56 35.99
CA ARG A 278 -22.74 46.98 35.40
C ARG A 278 -22.52 45.60 36.03
N SER A 279 -22.85 44.52 35.33
CA SER A 279 -22.07 43.29 35.45
C SER A 279 -20.81 43.51 34.62
N GLN A 280 -19.64 43.50 35.26
CA GLN A 280 -18.37 43.44 34.57
C GLN A 280 -18.39 42.25 33.60
N PRO A 281 -17.94 42.41 32.34
CA PRO A 281 -17.61 41.26 31.52
C PRO A 281 -16.49 40.52 32.25
N THR A 282 -16.72 39.27 32.62
CA THR A 282 -15.63 38.36 33.00
C THR A 282 -14.73 38.29 31.78
N GLU A 283 -13.53 38.84 31.93
CA GLU A 283 -12.45 38.76 30.97
C GLU A 283 -12.30 37.28 30.56
N ILE A 284 -12.47 36.98 29.27
CA ILE A 284 -12.03 35.69 28.74
C ILE A 284 -10.52 35.76 28.84
N ILE A 285 -9.98 35.21 29.93
CA ILE A 285 -8.55 35.00 30.12
C ILE A 285 -8.15 34.02 29.02
N GLU A 286 -7.62 34.55 27.93
CA GLU A 286 -6.84 33.78 26.98
C GLU A 286 -5.70 33.15 27.79
N HIS A 287 -5.84 31.85 28.08
CA HIS A 287 -4.75 31.05 28.65
C HIS A 287 -3.66 30.99 27.58
N LYS A 288 -2.78 31.99 27.61
CA LYS A 288 -1.48 31.93 26.96
C LYS A 288 -0.83 30.64 27.43
N PRO A 289 -0.35 29.75 26.53
CA PRO A 289 0.30 28.53 26.95
C PRO A 289 1.42 28.91 27.91
N SER A 290 1.30 28.46 29.15
CA SER A 290 2.36 28.55 30.14
C SER A 290 3.59 27.91 29.49
N ARG A 291 4.65 28.72 29.36
CA ARG A 291 5.98 28.19 29.01
C ARG A 291 6.24 26.99 29.91
N PRO A 292 6.67 25.84 29.38
CA PRO A 292 6.97 24.70 30.23
C PRO A 292 8.02 25.17 31.25
N ASP A 293 7.72 24.99 32.53
CA ASP A 293 8.72 25.05 33.58
C ASP A 293 9.77 24.00 33.22
N GLU A 294 10.91 24.44 32.67
CA GLU A 294 12.02 23.58 32.23
C GLU A 294 12.60 22.74 33.39
N ASN A 295 12.14 22.98 34.62
CA ASN A 295 12.64 22.36 35.85
C ASN A 295 11.63 21.45 36.57
N SER A 296 10.44 21.21 36.01
CA SER A 296 9.55 20.17 36.52
C SER A 296 9.98 18.81 35.92
N ALA A 297 10.37 17.87 36.78
CA ALA A 297 10.74 16.53 36.33
C ALA A 297 9.58 15.91 35.55
N ARG A 298 9.81 15.59 34.27
CA ARG A 298 8.81 14.94 33.41
C ARG A 298 8.35 13.66 34.09
N ARG A 299 7.10 13.63 34.55
CA ARG A 299 6.47 12.43 35.12
C ARG A 299 5.43 11.92 34.13
N LEU A 300 5.59 10.67 33.70
CA LEU A 300 4.58 10.02 32.90
C LEU A 300 3.35 9.74 33.78
N GLU A 301 2.19 10.29 33.37
CA GLU A 301 0.92 10.14 34.08
C GLU A 301 -0.15 9.43 33.24
N LEU A 302 -0.03 9.50 31.91
CA LEU A 302 -1.00 8.94 30.99
C LEU A 302 -0.31 8.27 29.80
N VAL A 303 -0.67 7.01 29.54
CA VAL A 303 -0.34 6.33 28.29
C VAL A 303 -1.53 6.42 27.35
N VAL A 304 -1.29 6.88 26.14
CA VAL A 304 -2.30 7.10 25.11
C VAL A 304 -2.03 6.11 23.98
N LEU A 305 -3.01 5.27 23.66
CA LEU A 305 -2.92 4.28 22.61
C LEU A 305 -3.70 4.73 21.37
N GLY A 306 -3.09 4.54 20.21
CA GLY A 306 -3.79 4.56 18.93
C GLY A 306 -4.84 3.45 18.83
N GLY A 307 -5.67 3.52 17.79
CA GLY A 307 -6.65 2.48 17.48
C GLY A 307 -6.04 1.40 16.59
N VAL A 308 -6.16 1.62 15.28
CA VAL A 308 -5.68 0.73 14.22
C VAL A 308 -4.17 0.49 14.32
N GLY A 309 -3.77 -0.78 14.29
CA GLY A 309 -2.36 -1.21 14.37
C GLY A 309 -1.74 -1.13 15.76
N VAL A 310 -2.46 -0.61 16.77
CA VAL A 310 -2.00 -0.49 18.15
C VAL A 310 -2.86 -1.33 19.09
N ILE A 311 -4.15 -1.01 19.24
CA ILE A 311 -5.11 -1.82 20.01
C ILE A 311 -5.68 -2.94 19.14
N TRP A 312 -6.03 -2.61 17.90
CA TRP A 312 -6.58 -3.55 16.94
C TRP A 312 -5.46 -4.15 16.10
N ASP A 313 -5.55 -5.45 15.84
CA ASP A 313 -4.57 -6.16 15.02
C ASP A 313 -4.58 -5.64 13.57
N ALA A 314 -3.42 -5.52 12.95
CA ALA A 314 -3.30 -4.92 11.62
C ALA A 314 -3.93 -5.84 10.56
N GLY A 315 -4.88 -5.32 9.78
CA GLY A 315 -5.58 -6.11 8.75
C GLY A 315 -6.85 -6.82 9.24
N THR A 316 -7.04 -6.93 10.56
CA THR A 316 -8.35 -7.27 11.16
C THR A 316 -8.94 -6.10 11.97
N ASP A 317 -8.37 -4.91 11.82
CA ASP A 317 -8.91 -3.70 12.39
C ASP A 317 -10.20 -3.27 11.66
N PRO A 318 -11.01 -2.38 12.27
CA PRO A 318 -12.23 -1.93 11.62
C PRO A 318 -11.99 -1.40 10.19
N GLU A 319 -11.01 -0.51 9.98
CA GLU A 319 -10.79 0.06 8.65
C GLU A 319 -10.24 -0.99 7.66
N GLY A 320 -9.40 -1.91 8.14
CA GLY A 320 -8.79 -2.99 7.36
C GLY A 320 -9.75 -4.07 6.85
N LEU A 321 -10.77 -4.46 7.63
CA LEU A 321 -11.77 -5.47 7.21
C LEU A 321 -12.88 -4.89 6.34
N LEU A 322 -13.08 -3.58 6.40
CA LEU A 322 -14.29 -2.94 5.89
C LEU A 322 -14.46 -3.13 4.38
N VAL A 323 -13.38 -3.02 3.61
CA VAL A 323 -13.44 -3.17 2.15
C VAL A 323 -13.84 -4.58 1.74
N SER A 324 -13.24 -5.60 2.38
CA SER A 324 -13.58 -7.01 2.12
C SER A 324 -15.03 -7.30 2.51
N PHE A 325 -15.47 -6.86 3.68
CA PHE A 325 -16.83 -7.05 4.16
C PHE A 325 -17.87 -6.42 3.21
N VAL A 326 -17.63 -5.17 2.78
CA VAL A 326 -18.52 -4.48 1.84
C VAL A 326 -18.60 -5.22 0.50
N ARG A 327 -17.47 -5.72 -0.02
CA ARG A 327 -17.43 -6.49 -1.28
C ARG A 327 -18.18 -7.82 -1.17
N GLU A 328 -17.97 -8.57 -0.08
CA GLU A 328 -18.66 -9.84 0.18
C GLU A 328 -20.18 -9.66 0.25
N HIS A 329 -20.64 -8.51 0.71
CA HIS A 329 -22.06 -8.15 0.80
C HIS A 329 -22.61 -7.43 -0.44
N GLY A 330 -21.87 -7.43 -1.56
CA GLY A 330 -22.32 -6.86 -2.83
C GLY A 330 -22.34 -5.33 -2.89
N GLY A 331 -21.66 -4.66 -1.95
CA GLY A 331 -21.52 -3.21 -1.93
C GLY A 331 -20.47 -2.68 -2.92
N ILE A 332 -20.12 -1.40 -2.77
CA ILE A 332 -19.18 -0.69 -3.65
C ILE A 332 -17.81 -1.39 -3.64
N ALA A 333 -17.30 -1.69 -4.84
CA ALA A 333 -16.02 -2.37 -5.02
C ALA A 333 -14.79 -1.46 -4.82
N ASP A 334 -14.91 -0.14 -5.07
CA ASP A 334 -13.80 0.82 -4.96
C ASP A 334 -13.42 1.08 -3.49
N PRO A 335 -12.21 0.69 -3.05
CA PRO A 335 -11.73 0.94 -1.69
C PRO A 335 -11.69 2.43 -1.31
N ARG A 336 -11.45 3.34 -2.28
CA ARG A 336 -11.39 4.78 -2.03
C ARG A 336 -12.78 5.33 -1.64
N GLU A 337 -13.81 4.89 -2.35
CA GLU A 337 -15.19 5.27 -2.07
C GLU A 337 -15.70 4.77 -0.72
N VAL A 338 -15.28 3.56 -0.32
CA VAL A 338 -15.55 3.02 1.03
C VAL A 338 -14.82 3.84 2.09
N ALA A 339 -13.54 4.17 1.87
CA ALA A 339 -12.74 4.97 2.79
C ALA A 339 -13.29 6.40 2.97
N ASP A 340 -13.78 7.04 1.91
CA ASP A 340 -14.39 8.38 1.97
C ASP A 340 -15.71 8.37 2.77
N ARG A 341 -16.55 7.34 2.56
CA ARG A 341 -17.79 7.16 3.33
C ARG A 341 -17.50 6.82 4.79
N TYR A 342 -16.50 5.97 5.04
CA TYR A 342 -16.02 5.67 6.39
C TYR A 342 -15.49 6.92 7.09
N ARG A 343 -14.79 7.81 6.36
CA ARG A 343 -14.33 9.08 6.91
C ARG A 343 -15.49 9.93 7.42
N ALA A 344 -16.57 10.06 6.65
CA ALA A 344 -17.77 10.78 7.10
C ALA A 344 -18.40 10.13 8.34
N ALA A 345 -18.54 8.79 8.35
CA ALA A 345 -19.10 8.05 9.47
C ALA A 345 -18.25 8.19 10.75
N SER A 346 -16.93 8.08 10.61
CA SER A 346 -15.98 8.26 11.71
C SER A 346 -15.90 9.71 12.23
N LEU A 347 -16.41 10.69 11.49
CA LEU A 347 -16.55 12.07 11.96
C LEU A 347 -17.92 12.32 12.63
N GLY A 348 -18.78 11.30 12.71
CA GLY A 348 -20.14 11.44 13.21
C GLY A 348 -21.07 12.21 12.28
N GLN A 349 -20.68 12.38 11.00
CA GLN A 349 -21.47 13.13 10.01
C GLN A 349 -22.62 12.30 9.42
N VAL A 350 -22.47 10.97 9.45
CA VAL A 350 -23.48 10.00 9.05
C VAL A 350 -23.55 8.88 10.10
N SER A 351 -24.72 8.31 10.28
CA SER A 351 -24.95 7.14 11.13
C SER A 351 -24.39 5.85 10.52
N ALA A 352 -24.26 4.79 11.31
CA ALA A 352 -23.86 3.47 10.81
C ALA A 352 -24.84 2.94 9.74
N ALA A 353 -26.15 3.15 9.94
CA ALA A 353 -27.17 2.77 8.97
C ALA A 353 -27.03 3.52 7.64
N GLU A 354 -26.83 4.83 7.69
CA GLU A 354 -26.58 5.65 6.49
C GLU A 354 -25.27 5.27 5.81
N PHE A 355 -24.24 4.89 6.59
CA PHE A 355 -22.99 4.39 6.06
C PHE A 355 -23.21 3.09 5.26
N TRP A 356 -23.87 2.08 5.83
CA TRP A 356 -24.15 0.81 5.14
C TRP A 356 -24.95 1.02 3.84
N ALA A 357 -25.99 1.85 3.89
CA ALA A 357 -26.76 2.22 2.72
C ALA A 357 -25.90 2.95 1.67
N ALA A 358 -25.02 3.87 2.10
CA ALA A 358 -24.15 4.61 1.20
C ALA A 358 -23.10 3.73 0.52
N VAL A 359 -22.64 2.67 1.17
CA VAL A 359 -21.72 1.67 0.58
C VAL A 359 -22.44 0.55 -0.18
N GLY A 360 -23.76 0.63 -0.33
CA GLY A 360 -24.55 -0.31 -1.12
C GLY A 360 -24.80 -1.67 -0.45
N VAL A 361 -24.60 -1.77 0.86
CA VAL A 361 -24.87 -3.01 1.62
C VAL A 361 -26.30 -2.95 2.16
N ALA A 362 -27.13 -3.90 1.72
CA ALA A 362 -28.52 -4.01 2.17
C ALA A 362 -28.63 -4.89 3.42
N GLY A 363 -29.37 -4.43 4.42
CA GLY A 363 -29.61 -5.18 5.65
C GLY A 363 -30.04 -4.28 6.82
N ASP A 364 -30.33 -4.88 7.96
CA ASP A 364 -30.46 -4.14 9.22
C ASP A 364 -29.08 -3.68 9.69
N ALA A 365 -28.95 -2.41 10.07
CA ALA A 365 -27.66 -1.85 10.46
C ALA A 365 -27.09 -2.48 11.73
N GLY A 366 -27.93 -2.91 12.67
CA GLY A 366 -27.49 -3.56 13.90
C GLY A 366 -26.94 -4.97 13.64
N ASP A 367 -27.59 -5.71 12.75
CA ASP A 367 -27.13 -7.04 12.33
C ASP A 367 -25.80 -6.93 11.55
N LEU A 368 -25.72 -6.00 10.60
CA LEU A 368 -24.49 -5.71 9.83
C LEU A 368 -23.34 -5.27 10.75
N ASP A 369 -23.60 -4.37 11.70
CA ASP A 369 -22.62 -3.95 12.70
C ASP A 369 -22.12 -5.15 13.51
N ALA A 370 -23.02 -6.02 13.97
CA ALA A 370 -22.65 -7.19 14.77
C ALA A 370 -21.80 -8.18 13.99
N GLU A 371 -22.17 -8.46 12.74
CA GLU A 371 -21.44 -9.36 11.85
C GLU A 371 -20.05 -8.82 11.51
N TYR A 372 -19.97 -7.58 11.03
CA TYR A 372 -18.71 -6.94 10.69
C TYR A 372 -17.76 -6.85 11.89
N LEU A 373 -18.27 -6.43 13.06
CA LEU A 373 -17.45 -6.30 14.27
C LEU A 373 -17.05 -7.66 14.88
N SER A 374 -17.68 -8.76 14.45
CA SER A 374 -17.29 -10.11 14.85
C SER A 374 -15.93 -10.52 14.27
N GLY A 375 -15.52 -9.93 13.14
CA GLY A 375 -14.21 -10.14 12.52
C GLY A 375 -13.08 -9.40 13.23
N VAL A 376 -13.40 -8.32 13.96
CA VAL A 376 -12.38 -7.47 14.60
C VAL A 376 -11.68 -8.20 15.76
N ARG A 377 -10.35 -8.15 15.77
CA ARG A 377 -9.50 -8.77 16.79
C ARG A 377 -8.62 -7.73 17.50
N LEU A 378 -8.36 -7.97 18.78
CA LEU A 378 -7.32 -7.26 19.52
C LEU A 378 -5.95 -7.76 19.08
N ARG A 379 -4.98 -6.84 19.05
CA ARG A 379 -3.58 -7.21 18.88
C ARG A 379 -3.17 -8.15 20.03
N PRO A 380 -2.46 -9.27 19.76
CA PRO A 380 -2.24 -10.33 20.76
C PRO A 380 -1.55 -9.89 22.05
N ASP A 381 -0.71 -8.84 21.99
CA ASP A 381 0.07 -8.32 23.11
C ASP A 381 -0.64 -7.22 23.92
N VAL A 382 -1.82 -6.74 23.48
CA VAL A 382 -2.59 -5.70 24.18
C VAL A 382 -3.11 -6.14 25.55
N PRO A 383 -3.71 -7.33 25.74
CA PRO A 383 -4.22 -7.75 27.05
C PRO A 383 -3.12 -7.76 28.12
N ALA A 384 -1.97 -8.36 27.79
CA ALA A 384 -0.81 -8.41 28.69
C ALA A 384 -0.27 -7.01 29.03
N PHE A 385 -0.25 -6.11 28.05
CA PHE A 385 0.14 -4.72 28.25
C PHE A 385 -0.82 -3.98 29.19
N LEU A 386 -2.13 -4.08 28.95
CA LEU A 386 -3.15 -3.42 29.78
C LEU A 386 -3.13 -3.92 31.23
N ASP A 387 -2.97 -5.23 31.43
CA ASP A 387 -2.78 -5.81 32.77
C ASP A 387 -1.54 -5.24 33.48
N GLN A 388 -0.46 -5.01 32.73
CA GLN A 388 0.75 -4.41 33.27
C GLN A 388 0.57 -2.92 33.61
N MET A 389 -0.20 -2.18 32.81
CA MET A 389 -0.56 -0.79 33.14
C MET A 389 -1.43 -0.72 34.39
N ALA A 390 -2.43 -1.60 34.52
CA ALA A 390 -3.29 -1.69 35.70
C ALA A 390 -2.47 -2.01 36.97
N ARG A 391 -1.56 -3.00 36.90
CA ARG A 391 -0.65 -3.34 38.02
C ARG A 391 0.28 -2.21 38.44
N ARG A 392 0.62 -1.31 37.51
CA ARG A 392 1.49 -0.14 37.75
C ARG A 392 0.71 1.11 38.10
N GLU A 393 -0.62 1.01 38.26
CA GLU A 393 -1.52 2.14 38.47
C GLU A 393 -1.36 3.23 37.39
N MET A 394 -0.96 2.83 36.17
CA MET A 394 -0.78 3.73 35.04
C MET A 394 -2.11 3.90 34.31
N THR A 395 -2.56 5.14 34.16
CA THR A 395 -3.81 5.42 33.45
C THR A 395 -3.59 5.24 31.94
N VAL A 396 -4.52 4.54 31.29
CA VAL A 396 -4.53 4.35 29.84
C VAL A 396 -5.70 5.09 29.20
N ALA A 397 -5.43 5.75 28.09
CA ALA A 397 -6.41 6.36 27.21
C ALA A 397 -6.30 5.77 25.79
N CYS A 398 -7.40 5.80 25.04
CA CYS A 398 -7.41 5.53 23.61
C CYS A 398 -7.75 6.81 22.83
N LEU A 399 -7.00 7.10 21.78
CA LEU A 399 -7.25 8.19 20.84
C LEU A 399 -7.42 7.58 19.44
N THR A 400 -8.65 7.55 18.91
CA THR A 400 -8.95 6.76 17.68
C THR A 400 -9.82 7.50 16.67
N ASN A 401 -9.55 7.22 15.39
CA ASN A 401 -10.39 7.63 14.26
C ASN A 401 -11.38 6.49 13.97
N ALA A 402 -12.57 6.52 14.56
CA ALA A 402 -13.52 5.42 14.47
C ALA A 402 -14.97 5.89 14.52
N VAL A 403 -15.86 5.03 14.01
CA VAL A 403 -17.31 5.15 14.16
C VAL A 403 -17.67 4.89 15.63
N LEU A 404 -18.41 5.83 16.23
CA LEU A 404 -18.68 5.81 17.67
C LEU A 404 -19.50 4.56 18.11
N PRO A 405 -20.63 4.22 17.48
CA PRO A 405 -21.37 3.00 17.80
C PRO A 405 -20.53 1.72 17.77
N TRP A 406 -19.67 1.58 16.76
CA TRP A 406 -18.78 0.43 16.62
C TRP A 406 -17.75 0.36 17.75
N THR A 407 -17.19 1.50 18.14
CA THR A 407 -16.25 1.60 19.25
C THR A 407 -16.92 1.19 20.56
N LEU A 408 -18.15 1.64 20.81
CA LEU A 408 -18.92 1.26 22.01
C LEU A 408 -19.23 -0.24 22.03
N ALA A 409 -19.60 -0.82 20.90
CA ALA A 409 -19.87 -2.25 20.78
C ALA A 409 -18.61 -3.09 21.04
N LEU A 410 -17.47 -2.72 20.45
CA LEU A 410 -16.19 -3.42 20.65
C LEU A 410 -15.69 -3.33 22.09
N ARG A 411 -15.75 -2.14 22.70
CA ARG A 411 -15.35 -1.91 24.10
C ARG A 411 -16.11 -2.81 25.06
N LYS A 412 -17.43 -2.90 24.86
CA LYS A 412 -18.31 -3.74 25.67
C LYS A 412 -18.05 -5.23 25.43
N ARG A 413 -17.91 -5.65 24.16
CA ARG A 413 -17.67 -7.06 23.79
C ARG A 413 -16.36 -7.60 24.37
N LEU A 414 -15.35 -6.76 24.46
CA LEU A 414 -13.98 -7.12 24.86
C LEU A 414 -13.61 -6.64 26.26
N ASP A 415 -14.59 -6.16 27.04
CA ASP A 415 -14.45 -5.66 28.42
C ASP A 415 -13.30 -4.64 28.61
N LEU A 416 -13.13 -3.73 27.64
CA LEU A 416 -12.02 -2.76 27.67
C LEU A 416 -12.31 -1.54 28.54
N ASP A 417 -13.57 -1.33 28.95
CA ASP A 417 -13.99 -0.17 29.75
C ASP A 417 -13.35 -0.16 31.15
N GLY A 418 -13.02 -1.35 31.70
CA GLY A 418 -12.30 -1.48 32.96
C GLY A 418 -10.79 -1.22 32.87
N LEU A 419 -10.22 -1.33 31.67
CA LEU A 419 -8.77 -1.27 31.43
C LEU A 419 -8.31 0.05 30.81
N ILE A 420 -9.17 0.67 29.98
CA ILE A 420 -8.90 1.94 29.30
C ILE A 420 -9.89 2.98 29.81
N ARG A 421 -9.38 3.92 30.61
CA ARG A 421 -10.19 4.90 31.35
C ARG A 421 -10.81 5.96 30.46
N HIS A 422 -10.08 6.42 29.45
CA HIS A 422 -10.50 7.52 28.59
C HIS A 422 -10.53 7.07 27.13
N TRP A 423 -11.64 7.32 26.44
CA TRP A 423 -11.81 7.01 25.03
C TRP A 423 -12.17 8.27 24.29
N VAL A 424 -11.25 8.74 23.44
CA VAL A 424 -11.45 9.90 22.60
C VAL A 424 -11.66 9.40 21.18
N VAL A 425 -12.93 9.39 20.75
CA VAL A 425 -13.36 8.82 19.47
C VAL A 425 -13.70 9.97 18.52
N SER A 426 -13.17 9.93 17.31
CA SER A 426 -13.40 10.98 16.31
C SER A 426 -14.89 11.25 16.03
N GLY A 427 -15.72 10.21 16.07
CA GLY A 427 -17.16 10.33 15.82
C GLY A 427 -17.92 11.09 16.91
N GLU A 428 -17.37 11.12 18.13
CA GLU A 428 -17.91 11.91 19.24
C GLU A 428 -17.37 13.35 19.21
N VAL A 429 -16.09 13.51 18.89
CA VAL A 429 -15.42 14.83 18.87
C VAL A 429 -15.81 15.65 17.64
N GLY A 430 -16.17 15.00 16.53
CA GLY A 430 -16.40 15.66 15.24
C GLY A 430 -15.11 16.08 14.52
N ALA A 431 -13.97 15.50 14.90
CA ALA A 431 -12.66 15.76 14.31
C ALA A 431 -11.85 14.46 14.24
N ARG A 432 -10.88 14.35 13.33
CA ARG A 432 -9.97 13.20 13.22
C ARG A 432 -8.55 13.60 13.56
N LYS A 433 -7.76 12.65 14.05
CA LYS A 433 -6.29 12.74 14.08
C LYS A 433 -5.78 12.91 12.64
N PRO A 434 -4.72 13.70 12.40
CA PRO A 434 -3.87 14.40 13.38
C PRO A 434 -4.37 15.80 13.81
N GLY A 435 -5.66 16.13 13.65
CA GLY A 435 -6.21 17.44 13.99
C GLY A 435 -6.09 17.80 15.48
N GLN A 436 -5.71 19.05 15.79
CA GLN A 436 -5.50 19.55 17.15
C GLN A 436 -6.70 19.36 18.09
N ALA A 437 -7.92 19.41 17.56
CA ALA A 437 -9.14 19.20 18.33
C ALA A 437 -9.18 17.84 19.06
N MET A 438 -8.61 16.79 18.46
CA MET A 438 -8.54 15.45 19.07
C MET A 438 -7.63 15.43 20.30
N PHE A 439 -6.45 16.06 20.20
CA PHE A 439 -5.50 16.15 21.30
C PHE A 439 -6.02 17.04 22.43
N GLU A 440 -6.68 18.16 22.11
CA GLU A 440 -7.33 19.00 23.13
C GLU A 440 -8.51 18.29 23.80
N ALA A 441 -9.29 17.49 23.08
CA ALA A 441 -10.33 16.65 23.67
C ALA A 441 -9.74 15.65 24.67
N LEU A 442 -8.64 14.99 24.31
CA LEU A 442 -7.89 14.11 25.21
C LEU A 442 -7.38 14.82 26.45
N ARG A 443 -6.76 16.00 26.30
CA ARG A 443 -6.24 16.80 27.39
C ARG A 443 -7.36 17.20 28.36
N ARG A 444 -8.51 17.64 27.84
CA ARG A 444 -9.67 18.03 28.65
C ARG A 444 -10.32 16.84 29.37
N MET A 445 -10.41 15.69 28.69
CA MET A 445 -11.04 14.49 29.23
C MET A 445 -10.18 13.83 30.33
N SER A 446 -8.86 13.82 30.14
CA SER A 446 -7.92 13.23 31.10
C SER A 446 -7.50 14.18 32.21
N GLY A 447 -7.49 15.50 31.95
CA GLY A 447 -6.95 16.50 32.87
C GLY A 447 -5.42 16.54 32.94
N VAL A 448 -4.72 15.73 32.12
CA VAL A 448 -3.26 15.60 32.13
C VAL A 448 -2.63 16.59 31.15
N SER A 449 -1.44 17.12 31.45
CA SER A 449 -0.66 17.97 30.52
C SER A 449 -0.03 17.13 29.41
N PHE A 450 0.08 17.66 28.19
CA PHE A 450 0.75 16.97 27.07
C PHE A 450 2.16 16.49 27.42
N SER A 451 2.92 17.28 28.20
CA SER A 451 4.27 16.93 28.67
C SER A 451 4.35 15.64 29.50
N ASN A 452 3.23 15.22 30.08
CA ASN A 452 3.11 14.07 30.97
C ASN A 452 2.41 12.89 30.29
N MET A 453 2.23 12.95 28.97
CA MET A 453 1.62 11.91 28.15
C MET A 453 2.66 11.17 27.30
N LEU A 454 2.48 9.86 27.15
CA LEU A 454 3.14 9.03 26.17
C LEU A 454 2.12 8.57 25.13
N LEU A 455 2.27 8.97 23.87
CA LEU A 455 1.47 8.46 22.76
C LEU A 455 2.18 7.28 22.08
N ILE A 456 1.50 6.15 21.99
CA ILE A 456 1.89 4.98 21.19
C ILE A 456 0.95 4.91 20.00
N GLU A 457 1.46 5.12 18.79
CA GLU A 457 0.65 5.24 17.58
C GLU A 457 1.34 4.58 16.39
N SER A 458 0.57 4.11 15.41
CA SER A 458 1.08 3.51 14.16
C SER A 458 1.26 4.55 13.04
N GLU A 459 0.54 5.67 13.11
CA GLU A 459 0.59 6.76 12.13
C GLU A 459 1.61 7.85 12.47
N ILE A 460 2.63 8.00 11.62
CA ILE A 460 3.72 8.99 11.76
C ILE A 460 3.20 10.43 11.85
N ALA A 461 2.22 10.82 11.03
CA ALA A 461 1.71 12.19 11.02
C ALA A 461 1.07 12.58 12.37
N THR A 462 0.45 11.61 13.05
CA THR A 462 -0.13 11.81 14.38
C THR A 462 0.97 11.94 15.44
N LEU A 463 2.05 11.16 15.36
CA LEU A 463 3.20 11.29 16.27
C LEU A 463 3.90 12.65 16.13
N GLU A 464 4.08 13.16 14.91
CA GLU A 464 4.66 14.48 14.67
C GLU A 464 3.81 15.61 15.25
N ALA A 465 2.49 15.53 15.07
CA ALA A 465 1.55 16.47 15.67
C ALA A 465 1.62 16.43 17.21
N ALA A 466 1.63 15.24 17.81
CA ALA A 466 1.71 15.04 19.25
C ALA A 466 3.02 15.59 19.84
N ARG A 467 4.16 15.32 19.18
CA ARG A 467 5.47 15.84 19.57
C ARG A 467 5.51 17.37 19.56
N THR A 468 4.88 18.00 18.56
CA THR A 468 4.76 19.47 18.47
C THR A 468 3.99 20.06 19.65
N MET A 469 3.06 19.29 20.24
CA MET A 469 2.31 19.67 21.44
C MET A 469 3.04 19.35 22.74
N GLY A 470 4.24 18.74 22.68
CA GLY A 470 5.07 18.42 23.83
C GLY A 470 4.86 17.01 24.41
N MET A 471 4.13 16.12 23.71
CA MET A 471 3.96 14.73 24.14
C MET A 471 5.23 13.92 23.90
N SER A 472 5.45 12.90 24.75
CA SER A 472 6.38 11.81 24.43
C SER A 472 5.69 10.86 23.46
N THR A 473 6.44 10.29 22.53
CA THR A 473 5.88 9.56 21.38
C THR A 473 6.69 8.31 21.10
N VAL A 474 5.99 7.22 20.79
CA VAL A 474 6.57 5.93 20.38
C VAL A 474 5.79 5.43 19.17
N LEU A 475 6.52 5.04 18.13
CA LEU A 475 5.93 4.39 16.97
C LEU A 475 5.71 2.90 17.29
N MET A 476 4.46 2.45 17.21
CA MET A 476 4.15 1.03 17.10
C MET A 476 4.35 0.64 15.64
N SER A 477 5.47 0.00 15.35
CA SER A 477 5.77 -0.49 14.01
C SER A 477 4.75 -1.55 13.63
N GLY A 478 4.05 -1.29 12.52
CA GLY A 478 3.28 -2.29 11.79
C GLY A 478 4.11 -2.79 10.60
N THR A 479 3.45 -2.93 9.45
CA THR A 479 4.10 -3.17 8.15
C THR A 479 4.67 -1.90 7.49
N ALA A 480 4.51 -0.74 8.13
CA ALA A 480 4.93 0.55 7.57
C ALA A 480 6.45 0.75 7.68
N LEU A 481 7.11 1.07 6.56
CA LEU A 481 8.52 1.45 6.52
C LEU A 481 8.76 2.72 7.35
N VAL A 482 9.67 2.63 8.32
CA VAL A 482 10.13 3.76 9.10
C VAL A 482 11.12 4.58 8.25
N PRO A 483 10.88 5.87 7.98
CA PRO A 483 11.79 6.69 7.18
C PRO A 483 13.20 6.76 7.79
N GLU A 484 14.24 6.81 6.95
CA GLU A 484 15.60 7.08 7.44
C GLU A 484 15.66 8.43 8.18
N GLY A 485 16.28 8.43 9.37
CA GLY A 485 16.33 9.61 10.25
C GLY A 485 15.06 9.84 11.09
N PHE A 486 14.15 8.86 11.18
CA PHE A 486 13.00 8.94 12.07
C PHE A 486 13.43 9.00 13.54
N THR A 487 12.86 9.96 14.28
CA THR A 487 13.37 10.38 15.59
C THR A 487 12.56 9.87 16.78
N HIS A 488 11.42 9.22 16.53
CA HIS A 488 10.62 8.64 17.61
C HIS A 488 11.10 7.22 17.88
N PRO A 489 11.24 6.81 19.16
CA PRO A 489 11.50 5.41 19.49
C PRO A 489 10.46 4.51 18.84
N THR A 490 10.91 3.36 18.33
CA THR A 490 10.07 2.41 17.60
C THR A 490 10.02 1.09 18.36
N ILE A 491 8.83 0.50 18.45
CA ILE A 491 8.61 -0.82 19.04
C ILE A 491 7.80 -1.69 18.06
N ASN A 492 8.11 -2.98 17.99
CA ASN A 492 7.33 -3.94 17.20
C ASN A 492 6.26 -4.65 18.06
N SER A 493 6.31 -4.48 19.37
CA SER A 493 5.38 -5.05 20.35
C SER A 493 5.46 -4.26 21.65
N PHE A 494 4.42 -4.35 22.48
CA PHE A 494 4.41 -3.67 23.78
C PHE A 494 5.50 -4.16 24.74
N SER A 495 6.05 -5.36 24.56
CA SER A 495 7.16 -5.85 25.37
C SER A 495 8.43 -5.01 25.21
N GLY A 496 8.63 -4.39 24.03
CA GLY A 496 9.77 -3.50 23.76
C GLY A 496 9.85 -2.28 24.68
N LEU A 497 8.73 -1.84 25.27
CA LEU A 497 8.70 -0.72 26.23
C LEU A 497 9.34 -1.06 27.58
N PHE A 498 9.54 -2.34 27.88
CA PHE A 498 10.01 -2.80 29.19
C PHE A 498 11.45 -3.33 29.20
N HIS A 499 12.11 -3.46 28.03
CA HIS A 499 13.41 -4.14 27.89
C HIS A 499 14.64 -3.22 27.86
N GLN A 500 14.49 -1.92 28.04
CA GLN A 500 15.57 -0.98 27.68
C GLN A 500 16.63 -0.70 28.78
N LYS A 501 17.04 -1.70 29.58
CA LYS A 501 18.04 -1.45 30.65
C LYS A 501 19.20 -2.44 30.85
N ASP A 502 19.39 -3.44 30.01
CA ASP A 502 20.48 -4.43 30.25
C ASP A 502 21.68 -4.36 29.28
N ASP A 503 21.63 -3.55 28.20
CA ASP A 503 22.66 -3.57 27.14
C ASP A 503 23.67 -2.41 27.13
N GLN A 504 23.85 -1.70 28.25
CA GLN A 504 24.93 -0.67 28.39
C GLN A 504 25.92 -0.97 29.52
N SER A 505 26.18 -2.24 29.83
CA SER A 505 27.23 -2.61 30.78
C SER A 505 28.21 -3.69 30.32
N GLN A 506 28.31 -3.99 29.02
CA GLN A 506 29.45 -4.72 28.45
C GLN A 506 29.70 -4.26 27.01
N GLY A 507 30.80 -3.52 26.81
CA GLY A 507 31.24 -2.97 25.53
C GLY A 507 32.35 -1.96 25.74
#